data_AF-A0AAW4KTR7-F1
#
_entry.id   AF-A0AAW4KTR7-F1
#
_cell.length_a   1.000
_cell.length_b   1.000
_cell.length_c   1.000
_cell.angle_alpha   90.00
_cell.angle_beta   90.00
_cell.angle_gamma   90.00
#
_symmetry.space_group_name_H-M   'P 1'
#
loop_
_entity.id
_entity.type
_entity.pdbx_description
1 polymer ?
#
loop_
_entity_poly.entity_id
_entity_poly.type
_entity_poly.pdbx_seq_one_letter_code
_entity_poly.pdbx_strand_id
1 'polypeptide(L)'
;QVLPPLCVHGFRFSEDVEGFVVTLSAPLVSHLQAQLGSTVDGLHTLGSYPAGKDSDYLNSLFVRLQEEYADDQPARDMMLHALVSVLLVWVSRQAIQRRHPRAPR
;
A
#
# COMPACT_ATOMS: atom_id res chain seq x y z
N GLN A 1 0.84 -7.23 -0.99
CA GLN A 1 -0.11 -7.82 -0.02
C GLN A 1 -0.36 -6.79 1.09
N VAL A 2 -1.49 -6.85 1.81
CA VAL A 2 -1.82 -5.96 2.92
C VAL A 2 -2.13 -6.80 4.15
N LEU A 3 -1.45 -6.50 5.25
CA LEU A 3 -1.53 -7.22 6.51
C LEU A 3 -2.02 -6.25 7.60
N PRO A 4 -3.19 -6.49 8.22
CA PRO A 4 -3.66 -5.64 9.31
C PRO A 4 -2.85 -5.89 10.60
N PRO A 5 -2.91 -4.96 11.58
CA PRO A 5 -2.33 -5.16 12.89
C PRO A 5 -2.78 -6.48 13.53
N LEU A 6 -1.91 -7.08 14.36
CA LEU A 6 -2.18 -8.32 15.10
C LEU A 6 -2.37 -9.58 14.22
N CYS A 7 -2.07 -9.50 12.92
CA CYS A 7 -2.06 -10.66 12.04
C CYS A 7 -0.77 -11.47 12.20
N VAL A 8 -0.87 -12.74 12.61
CA VAL A 8 0.27 -13.68 12.60
C VAL A 8 0.53 -14.08 11.15
N HIS A 9 1.72 -13.76 10.65
CA HIS A 9 2.11 -14.03 9.27
C HIS A 9 3.57 -14.48 9.22
N GLY A 10 3.91 -15.25 8.19
CA GLY A 10 5.26 -15.67 7.89
C GLY A 10 5.51 -15.58 6.41
N PHE A 11 6.72 -15.20 6.03
CA PHE A 11 7.15 -15.19 4.64
C PHE A 11 8.16 -16.31 4.43
N ARG A 12 7.98 -17.05 3.33
CA ARG A 12 9.03 -17.89 2.77
C ARG A 12 9.45 -17.25 1.45
N PHE A 13 10.65 -16.69 1.46
CA PHE A 13 11.28 -16.04 0.33
C PHE A 13 12.12 -17.05 -0.44
N SER A 14 12.03 -17.07 -1.76
CA SER A 14 13.01 -17.76 -2.60
C SER A 14 14.30 -16.93 -2.66
N GLU A 15 15.42 -17.54 -3.05
CA GLU A 15 16.72 -16.85 -3.10
C GLU A 15 16.75 -15.68 -4.10
N ASP A 16 15.89 -15.74 -5.11
CA ASP A 16 15.74 -14.77 -6.19
C ASP A 16 14.57 -13.80 -5.99
N VAL A 17 13.94 -13.80 -4.81
CA VAL A 17 12.83 -12.86 -4.57
C VAL A 17 13.34 -11.44 -4.39
N GLU A 18 12.74 -10.52 -5.13
CA GLU A 18 12.92 -9.08 -4.96
C GLU A 18 11.58 -8.42 -4.64
N GLY A 19 11.61 -7.38 -3.81
CA GLY A 19 10.42 -6.61 -3.49
C GLY A 19 10.58 -5.73 -2.27
N PHE A 20 9.46 -5.13 -1.87
CA PHE A 20 9.40 -4.15 -0.80
C PHE A 20 8.43 -4.59 0.28
N VAL A 21 8.82 -4.36 1.53
CA VAL A 21 7.93 -4.44 2.69
C VAL A 21 7.88 -3.05 3.32
N VAL A 22 6.68 -2.48 3.38
CA VAL A 22 6.45 -1.15 3.99
C VAL A 22 5.60 -1.34 5.25
N THR A 23 6.15 -0.94 6.39
CA THR A 23 5.42 -0.90 7.66
C THR A 23 4.94 0.51 7.92
N LEU A 24 3.63 0.67 8.11
CA LEU A 24 3.01 1.96 8.40
C LEU A 24 2.54 2.00 9.86
N SER A 25 2.75 3.13 10.52
CA SER A 25 2.25 3.33 11.87
C SER A 25 0.72 3.49 11.89
N ALA A 26 0.07 3.00 12.93
CA ALA A 26 -1.39 3.12 13.07
C ALA A 26 -1.88 4.59 12.99
N PRO A 27 -1.22 5.60 13.61
CA PRO A 27 -1.65 6.99 13.49
C PRO A 27 -1.63 7.51 12.04
N LEU A 28 -0.62 7.13 11.25
CA LEU A 28 -0.52 7.52 9.84
C LEU A 28 -1.68 6.92 9.04
N VAL A 29 -1.98 5.64 9.26
CA VAL A 29 -3.10 4.96 8.61
C VAL A 29 -4.42 5.63 8.98
N SER A 30 -4.65 5.92 10.26
CA SER A 30 -5.86 6.62 10.72
C SER A 30 -6.01 8.01 10.13
N HIS A 31 -4.92 8.78 10.04
CA HIS A 31 -4.92 10.10 9.42
C HIS A 31 -5.33 10.05 7.95
N LEU A 32 -4.76 9.10 7.19
CA LEU A 32 -5.05 8.94 5.77
C LEU A 32 -6.47 8.40 5.53
N GLN A 33 -6.95 7.50 6.39
CA GLN A 33 -8.34 7.02 6.35
C GLN A 33 -9.34 8.15 6.58
N ALA A 34 -9.07 9.06 7.51
CA ALA A 34 -9.93 10.24 7.74
C ALA A 34 -10.04 11.13 6.49
N GLN A 35 -8.97 11.25 5.69
CA GLN A 35 -8.98 12.03 4.45
C GLN A 35 -9.71 11.33 3.30
N LEU A 36 -9.64 9.99 3.24
CA LEU A 36 -10.24 9.19 2.16
C LEU A 36 -11.73 8.88 2.38
N GLY A 37 -12.26 9.15 3.56
CA GLY A 37 -13.62 8.80 3.97
C GLY A 37 -13.80 7.30 4.28
N SER A 38 -15.00 6.91 4.73
CA SER A 38 -15.35 5.55 5.20
C SER A 38 -15.19 4.42 4.17
N THR A 39 -14.71 4.72 2.97
CA THR A 39 -14.53 3.77 1.87
C THR A 39 -13.28 2.88 2.00
N VAL A 40 -12.42 3.11 3.00
CA VAL A 40 -11.09 2.47 3.13
C VAL A 40 -11.04 1.36 4.18
N ASP A 41 -11.94 0.39 4.08
CA ASP A 41 -11.84 -0.86 4.86
C ASP A 41 -10.72 -1.79 4.33
N GLY A 42 -10.20 -1.51 3.14
CA GLY A 42 -9.21 -2.37 2.46
C GLY A 42 -7.89 -2.54 3.21
N LEU A 43 -7.57 -1.63 4.14
CA LEU A 43 -6.36 -1.68 4.98
C LEU A 43 -6.56 -2.47 6.28
N HIS A 44 -7.80 -2.62 6.72
CA HIS A 44 -8.16 -3.42 7.90
C HIS A 44 -8.43 -4.89 7.53
N THR A 45 -8.48 -5.20 6.24
CA THR A 45 -8.73 -6.55 5.74
C THR A 45 -7.46 -7.15 5.17
N LEU A 46 -7.10 -8.34 5.65
CA LEU A 46 -6.06 -9.15 5.04
C LEU A 46 -6.36 -9.39 3.55
N GLY A 47 -5.44 -9.03 2.67
CA GLY A 47 -5.68 -9.16 1.23
C GLY A 47 -4.42 -9.16 0.38
N SER A 48 -4.36 -10.03 -0.62
CA SER A 48 -3.36 -9.98 -1.68
C SER A 48 -3.96 -9.33 -2.91
N TYR A 49 -3.49 -8.15 -3.33
CA TYR A 49 -3.99 -7.40 -4.50
C TYR A 49 -2.97 -7.47 -5.64
N PRO A 50 -3.23 -8.22 -6.73
CA PRO A 50 -2.31 -8.29 -7.87
C PRO A 50 -2.16 -6.91 -8.51
N ALA A 51 -0.91 -6.51 -8.80
CA ALA A 51 -0.63 -5.24 -9.47
C ALA A 51 -1.12 -5.23 -10.93
N GLY A 52 -1.06 -6.38 -11.62
CA GLY A 52 -1.44 -6.49 -13.03
C GLY A 52 -0.72 -5.45 -13.88
N LYS A 53 -1.47 -4.67 -14.65
CA LYS A 53 -0.93 -3.60 -15.51
C LYS A 53 -0.25 -2.45 -14.76
N ASP A 54 -0.51 -2.30 -13.45
CA ASP A 54 0.05 -1.21 -12.64
C ASP A 54 1.40 -1.60 -12.01
N SER A 55 1.97 -2.77 -12.35
CA SER A 55 3.18 -3.30 -11.72
C SER A 55 4.37 -2.35 -11.78
N ASP A 56 4.72 -1.86 -12.97
CA ASP A 56 5.87 -0.96 -13.15
C ASP A 56 5.68 0.37 -12.41
N TYR A 57 4.45 0.87 -12.40
CA TYR A 57 4.07 2.08 -11.69
C TYR A 57 4.19 1.89 -10.17
N LEU A 58 3.69 0.80 -9.62
CA LEU A 58 3.81 0.53 -8.19
C LEU A 58 5.27 0.30 -7.78
N ASN A 59 6.03 -0.40 -8.63
CA ASN A 59 7.45 -0.63 -8.37
C ASN A 59 8.23 0.69 -8.30
N SER A 60 7.96 1.63 -9.21
CA SER A 60 8.62 2.94 -9.18
C SER A 60 8.23 3.77 -7.94
N LEU A 61 6.99 3.68 -7.46
CA LEU A 61 6.59 4.30 -6.20
C LEU A 61 7.34 3.71 -5.00
N PHE A 62 7.52 2.39 -4.95
CA PHE A 62 8.26 1.75 -3.86
C PHE A 62 9.75 2.06 -3.90
N VAL A 63 10.37 2.05 -5.09
CA VAL A 63 11.76 2.51 -5.27
C VAL A 63 11.90 3.93 -4.77
N ARG A 64 11.00 4.84 -5.19
CA ARG A 64 11.06 6.23 -4.76
C ARG A 64 10.84 6.41 -3.25
N LEU A 65 9.95 5.61 -2.66
CA LEU A 65 9.71 5.61 -1.23
C LEU A 65 10.97 5.14 -0.47
N GLN A 66 11.69 4.14 -0.97
CA GLN A 66 12.94 3.68 -0.39
C GLN A 66 14.04 4.75 -0.49
N GLU A 67 14.22 5.36 -1.66
CA GLU A 67 15.19 6.46 -1.86
C GLU A 67 14.94 7.61 -0.88
N GLU A 68 13.68 8.08 -0.82
CA GLU A 68 13.29 9.18 0.04
C GLU A 68 13.39 8.82 1.53
N TYR A 69 13.22 7.54 1.87
CA TYR A 69 13.40 7.07 3.24
C TYR A 69 14.89 7.00 3.64
N ALA A 70 15.76 6.60 2.71
CA ALA A 70 17.19 6.43 2.93
C ALA A 70 17.94 7.77 3.00
N ASP A 71 17.49 8.76 2.23
CA ASP A 71 18.13 10.07 2.14
C ASP A 71 17.46 11.13 3.04
N ASP A 72 18.21 12.13 3.47
CA ASP A 72 17.69 13.29 4.22
C ASP A 72 17.43 14.47 3.27
N GLN A 73 16.40 14.33 2.43
CA GLN A 73 16.03 15.35 1.46
C GLN A 73 15.15 16.45 2.08
N PRO A 74 15.20 17.69 1.55
CA PRO A 74 14.27 18.74 1.95
C PRO A 74 12.81 18.31 1.74
N ALA A 75 11.97 18.57 2.73
CA ALA A 75 10.55 18.19 2.73
C ALA A 75 10.28 16.67 2.58
N ARG A 76 11.24 15.83 3.01
CA ARG A 76 11.16 14.36 3.07
C ARG A 76 9.83 13.85 3.61
N ASP A 77 9.40 14.34 4.77
CA ASP A 77 8.15 13.87 5.39
C ASP A 77 6.95 14.08 4.48
N MET A 78 6.87 15.24 3.81
CA MET A 78 5.79 15.54 2.87
C MET A 78 5.82 14.59 1.67
N MET A 79 7.01 14.28 1.14
CA MET A 79 7.16 13.34 0.01
C MET A 79 6.77 11.91 0.42
N LEU A 80 7.26 11.43 1.57
CA LEU A 80 6.88 10.12 2.12
C LEU A 80 5.36 10.02 2.33
N HIS A 81 4.76 11.05 2.91
CA HIS A 81 3.31 11.13 3.08
C HIS A 81 2.57 11.08 1.74
N ALA A 82 3.03 11.79 0.71
CA ALA A 82 2.42 11.78 -0.61
C ALA A 82 2.50 10.40 -1.28
N LEU A 83 3.67 9.76 -1.27
CA LEU A 83 3.89 8.45 -1.86
C LEU A 83 3.03 7.37 -1.17
N VAL A 84 3.01 7.37 0.17
CA VAL A 84 2.15 6.46 0.94
C VAL A 84 0.67 6.71 0.61
N SER A 85 0.24 7.97 0.51
CA SER A 85 -1.15 8.30 0.17
C SER A 85 -1.56 7.72 -1.18
N VAL A 86 -0.70 7.82 -2.19
CA VAL A 86 -0.93 7.24 -3.52
C VAL A 86 -1.09 5.72 -3.43
N LEU A 87 -0.20 5.03 -2.71
CA LEU A 87 -0.26 3.59 -2.51
C LEU A 87 -1.56 3.17 -1.80
N LEU A 88 -1.97 3.89 -0.75
CA LEU A 88 -3.21 3.60 -0.02
C LEU A 88 -4.46 3.84 -0.88
N VAL A 89 -4.49 4.89 -1.69
CA VAL A 89 -5.57 5.14 -2.66
C VAL A 89 -5.67 3.98 -3.65
N TRP A 90 -4.53 3.52 -4.17
CA TRP A 90 -4.52 2.38 -5.10
C TRP A 90 -5.10 1.12 -4.45
N VAL A 91 -4.64 0.75 -3.25
CA VAL A 91 -5.17 -0.40 -2.49
C VAL A 91 -6.66 -0.26 -2.24
N SER A 92 -7.12 0.92 -1.85
CA SER A 92 -8.53 1.20 -1.57
C SER A 92 -9.41 0.96 -2.81
N ARG A 93 -8.96 1.42 -3.99
CA ARG A 93 -9.67 1.18 -5.26
C ARG A 93 -9.75 -0.31 -5.58
N GLN A 94 -8.69 -1.08 -5.34
CA GLN A 94 -8.70 -2.53 -5.54
C GLN A 94 -9.66 -3.24 -4.57
N ALA A 95 -9.72 -2.80 -3.31
CA ALA A 95 -10.65 -3.34 -2.32
C ALA A 95 -12.12 -3.09 -2.71
N ILE A 96 -12.45 -1.92 -3.22
CA ILE A 96 -13.80 -1.58 -3.72
C ILE A 96 -14.15 -2.47 -4.93
N GLN A 97 -13.24 -2.62 -5.90
CA GLN A 97 -13.46 -3.47 -7.07
C GLN A 97 -13.70 -4.93 -6.70
N ARG A 98 -13.05 -5.44 -5.64
CA ARG A 98 -13.30 -6.80 -5.13
C ARG A 98 -14.65 -6.98 -4.49
N ARG A 99 -15.14 -5.99 -3.76
CA ARG A 99 -16.46 -6.01 -3.12
C ARG A 99 -17.60 -5.95 -4.14
N HIS A 100 -17.35 -5.35 -5.30
CA HIS A 100 -18.27 -5.30 -6.44
C HIS A 100 -17.72 -6.10 -7.63
N PRO A 101 -17.74 -7.45 -7.58
CA PRO A 101 -17.39 -8.23 -8.76
C PRO A 101 -18.34 -7.82 -9.89
N ARG A 102 -17.76 -7.24 -10.94
CA ARG A 102 -18.47 -6.80 -12.14
C ARG A 102 -19.38 -7.94 -12.61
N ALA A 103 -20.70 -7.72 -12.58
CA ALA A 103 -21.66 -8.68 -13.14
C ALA A 103 -21.27 -8.97 -14.59
N PRO A 104 -21.27 -10.25 -15.03
CA PRO A 104 -20.93 -10.59 -16.40
C PRO A 104 -21.91 -9.89 -17.35
N ARG A 105 -21.36 -9.27 -18.40
CA ARG A 105 -22.13 -8.78 -19.55
C ARG A 105 -22.48 -9.94 -20.46
#